data_AF-A0A7S2ECI6-F1
#
_entry.id   AF-A0A7S2ECI6-F1
#
_cell.length_a   1.000
_cell.length_b   1.000
_cell.length_c   1.000
_cell.angle_alpha   90.00
_cell.angle_beta   90.00
_cell.angle_gamma   90.00
#
_symmetry.space_group_name_H-M   'P 1'
#
loop_
_entity.id
_entity.type
_entity.pdbx_description
1 polymer ?
#
loop_
_entity_poly.entity_id
_entity_poly.type
_entity_poly.pdbx_seq_one_letter_code
_entity_poly.pdbx_strand_id
1 'polypeptide(L)'
;DGERYRPKDARVAAVSSDAVKAIRLICPFVSAYKSVTKRRALPWDPNIGEEAGDLDSFIRFLIMRLLNSLQGKMLNYTRDPGLDSMAKSNLFMINNTFYLLEQLTPTSGYYQPDDEIEGDKFKIQNPWFKEKVGKIFENEKNKYLSHWEILNRHLTQVDKHDLSYQNNQVLTLESGRLLKSRFSGFIEDFENIYPVHKELTVIDPNLRDMLQRDVKSVFVPRYGRFYEKYSKIHFSKKNMDQYLRYPPSLIEEMIDQLYVQQ
;
A
#
# COMPACT_ATOMS: atom_id res chain seq x y z
N ASP A 1 -12.89 16.00 -4.53
CA ASP A 1 -11.75 15.57 -5.37
C ASP A 1 -11.52 16.64 -6.42
N GLY A 2 -10.30 17.21 -6.55
CA GLY A 2 -10.02 18.43 -7.35
C GLY A 2 -10.09 18.26 -8.88
N GLU A 3 -9.42 19.12 -9.64
CA GLU A 3 -9.50 19.21 -11.12
C GLU A 3 -9.25 17.90 -11.89
N ARG A 4 -8.47 16.96 -11.32
CA ARG A 4 -8.19 15.63 -11.92
C ARG A 4 -9.09 14.51 -11.41
N TYR A 5 -10.19 14.88 -10.74
CA TYR A 5 -11.15 13.97 -10.11
C TYR A 5 -10.53 13.02 -9.08
N ARG A 6 -9.42 13.43 -8.44
CA ARG A 6 -8.72 12.67 -7.40
C ARG A 6 -8.09 13.59 -6.34
N PRO A 7 -7.77 13.09 -5.14
CA PRO A 7 -6.92 13.81 -4.19
C PRO A 7 -5.49 14.00 -4.71
N LYS A 8 -4.74 14.97 -4.17
CA LYS A 8 -3.33 15.20 -4.58
C LYS A 8 -2.34 14.27 -3.87
N ASP A 9 -2.70 13.87 -2.66
CA ASP A 9 -1.92 13.19 -1.63
C ASP A 9 -2.25 11.69 -1.52
N ALA A 10 -3.02 11.15 -2.47
CA ALA A 10 -3.48 9.75 -2.47
C ALA A 10 -4.39 9.36 -1.28
N ARG A 11 -4.95 10.31 -0.52
CA ARG A 11 -5.91 9.99 0.56
C ARG A 11 -7.19 9.32 0.04
N VAL A 12 -8.05 8.88 0.97
CA VAL A 12 -9.38 8.34 0.65
C VAL A 12 -10.20 9.36 -0.15
N ALA A 13 -10.79 8.91 -1.27
CA ALA A 13 -11.63 9.76 -2.10
C ALA A 13 -13.01 9.95 -1.45
N ALA A 14 -13.61 11.14 -1.62
CA ALA A 14 -14.93 11.44 -1.06
C ALA A 14 -15.99 10.42 -1.51
N VAL A 15 -15.93 9.99 -2.77
CA VAL A 15 -16.84 8.98 -3.34
C VAL A 15 -16.84 7.65 -2.58
N SER A 16 -15.72 7.26 -1.96
CA SER A 16 -15.66 6.04 -1.15
C SER A 16 -16.46 6.22 0.14
N SER A 17 -16.30 7.36 0.81
CA SER A 17 -17.07 7.66 2.03
C SER A 17 -18.56 7.86 1.74
N ASP A 18 -18.91 8.49 0.62
CA ASP A 18 -20.30 8.73 0.24
C ASP A 18 -20.98 7.42 -0.17
N ALA A 19 -20.27 6.51 -0.84
CA ALA A 19 -20.79 5.18 -1.16
C ALA A 19 -21.06 4.35 0.12
N VAL A 20 -20.16 4.40 1.11
CA VAL A 20 -20.39 3.74 2.41
C VAL A 20 -21.66 4.30 3.08
N LYS A 21 -21.82 5.62 3.13
CA LYS A 21 -23.03 6.27 3.69
C LYS A 21 -24.28 5.87 2.92
N ALA A 22 -24.22 5.86 1.59
CA ALA A 22 -25.35 5.47 0.75
C ALA A 22 -25.76 4.02 0.99
N ILE A 23 -24.80 3.09 1.07
CA ILE A 23 -25.06 1.67 1.36
C ILE A 23 -25.75 1.53 2.73
N ARG A 24 -25.23 2.20 3.76
CA ARG A 24 -25.79 2.21 5.12
C ARG A 24 -27.19 2.84 5.19
N LEU A 25 -27.46 3.83 4.34
CA LEU A 25 -28.79 4.45 4.25
C LEU A 25 -29.81 3.51 3.61
N ILE A 26 -29.44 2.76 2.56
CA ILE A 26 -30.38 1.91 1.82
C ILE A 26 -30.60 0.54 2.46
N CYS A 27 -29.61 0.01 3.18
CA CYS A 27 -29.62 -1.37 3.67
C CYS A 27 -30.80 -1.74 4.59
N PRO A 28 -31.42 -0.83 5.39
CA PRO A 28 -32.57 -1.21 6.21
C PRO A 28 -33.85 -1.44 5.39
N PHE A 29 -33.90 -0.96 4.14
CA PHE A 29 -35.11 -0.92 3.33
C PHE A 29 -35.28 -2.15 2.42
N VAL A 30 -34.91 -3.36 2.88
CA VAL A 30 -34.93 -4.59 2.07
C VAL A 30 -36.31 -4.88 1.46
N SER A 31 -37.38 -4.82 2.26
CA SER A 31 -38.74 -5.10 1.79
C SER A 31 -39.23 -4.07 0.77
N ALA A 32 -38.93 -2.79 1.02
CA ALA A 32 -39.27 -1.71 0.10
C ALA A 32 -38.51 -1.85 -1.22
N TYR A 33 -37.20 -2.12 -1.17
CA TYR A 33 -36.37 -2.39 -2.35
C TYR A 33 -36.98 -3.53 -3.18
N LYS A 34 -37.22 -4.70 -2.57
CA LYS A 34 -37.82 -5.86 -3.23
C LYS A 34 -39.18 -5.56 -3.87
N SER A 35 -39.99 -4.71 -3.24
CA SER A 35 -41.31 -4.33 -3.76
C SER A 35 -41.22 -3.43 -5.00
N VAL A 36 -40.23 -2.54 -5.07
CA VAL A 36 -40.04 -1.63 -6.21
C VAL A 36 -39.21 -2.25 -7.34
N THR A 37 -38.42 -3.29 -7.06
CA THR A 37 -37.58 -4.00 -8.05
C THR A 37 -38.18 -5.31 -8.54
N LYS A 38 -39.52 -5.44 -8.57
CA LYS A 38 -40.24 -6.62 -9.10
C LYS A 38 -39.90 -7.00 -10.55
N ARG A 39 -39.18 -6.14 -11.28
CA ARG A 39 -38.75 -6.40 -12.65
C ARG A 39 -37.48 -7.24 -12.64
N ARG A 40 -37.48 -8.37 -13.35
CA ARG A 40 -36.30 -9.23 -13.56
C ARG A 40 -35.18 -8.58 -14.41
N ALA A 41 -35.42 -7.39 -14.93
CA ALA A 41 -34.45 -6.58 -15.67
C ALA A 41 -34.47 -5.17 -15.09
N LEU A 42 -33.32 -4.72 -14.61
CA LEU A 42 -33.15 -3.39 -14.01
C LEU A 42 -32.40 -2.47 -14.96
N PRO A 43 -32.63 -1.14 -14.94
CA PRO A 43 -31.95 -0.21 -15.84
C PRO A 43 -30.41 -0.27 -15.77
N TRP A 44 -29.86 -0.62 -14.61
CA TRP A 44 -28.42 -0.73 -14.39
C TRP A 44 -27.84 -2.14 -14.62
N ASP A 45 -28.71 -3.15 -14.66
CA ASP A 45 -28.36 -4.52 -14.99
C ASP A 45 -29.57 -5.24 -15.63
N PRO A 46 -29.67 -5.22 -16.98
CA PRO A 46 -30.77 -5.87 -17.69
C PRO A 46 -30.79 -7.40 -17.54
N ASN A 47 -29.66 -8.00 -17.12
CA ASN A 47 -29.48 -9.45 -17.06
C ASN A 47 -29.57 -10.02 -15.63
N ILE A 48 -29.91 -9.18 -14.64
CA ILE A 48 -29.93 -9.54 -13.22
C ILE A 48 -30.92 -10.67 -12.89
N GLY A 49 -31.97 -10.85 -13.69
CA GLY A 49 -32.90 -11.96 -13.57
C GLY A 49 -33.64 -11.98 -12.23
N GLU A 50 -33.62 -13.13 -11.57
CA GLU A 50 -34.35 -13.34 -10.31
C GLU A 50 -33.70 -12.61 -9.12
N GLU A 51 -32.44 -12.19 -9.25
CA GLU A 51 -31.73 -11.41 -8.23
C GLU A 51 -32.12 -9.93 -8.20
N ALA A 52 -32.99 -9.46 -9.11
CA ALA A 52 -33.41 -8.05 -9.14
C ALA A 52 -33.99 -7.56 -7.80
N GLY A 53 -34.69 -8.45 -7.10
CA GLY A 53 -35.30 -8.22 -5.80
C GLY A 53 -34.32 -8.28 -4.62
N ASP A 54 -33.07 -8.71 -4.85
CA ASP A 54 -32.05 -8.86 -3.82
C ASP A 54 -31.26 -7.55 -3.65
N LEU A 55 -31.27 -7.02 -2.43
CA LEU A 55 -30.53 -5.82 -2.09
C LEU A 55 -29.01 -6.08 -2.07
N ASP A 56 -28.56 -7.31 -1.77
CA ASP A 56 -27.12 -7.65 -1.83
C ASP A 56 -26.59 -7.52 -3.26
N SER A 57 -27.36 -7.95 -4.27
CA SER A 57 -26.98 -7.79 -5.69
C SER A 57 -26.84 -6.32 -6.09
N PHE A 58 -27.68 -5.43 -5.56
CA PHE A 58 -27.52 -3.98 -5.76
C PHE A 58 -26.32 -3.40 -5.03
N ILE A 59 -26.08 -3.78 -3.77
CA ILE A 59 -24.89 -3.37 -3.01
C ILE A 59 -23.63 -3.83 -3.74
N ARG A 60 -23.60 -5.07 -4.23
CA ARG A 60 -22.52 -5.61 -5.05
C ARG A 60 -22.30 -4.77 -6.31
N PHE A 61 -23.36 -4.42 -7.03
CA PHE A 61 -23.28 -3.52 -8.18
C PHE A 61 -22.64 -2.17 -7.80
N LEU A 62 -23.11 -1.52 -6.73
CA LEU A 62 -22.58 -0.24 -6.27
C LEU A 62 -21.08 -0.32 -5.92
N ILE A 63 -20.66 -1.35 -5.19
CA ILE A 63 -19.25 -1.57 -4.85
C ILE A 63 -18.41 -1.80 -6.11
N MET A 64 -18.87 -2.61 -7.06
CA MET A 64 -18.12 -2.84 -8.30
C MET A 64 -17.99 -1.56 -9.14
N ARG A 65 -19.04 -0.74 -9.22
CA ARG A 65 -18.99 0.56 -9.90
C ARG A 65 -18.06 1.55 -9.19
N LEU A 66 -18.07 1.56 -7.86
CA LEU A 66 -17.13 2.34 -7.06
C LEU A 66 -15.68 1.92 -7.36
N LEU A 67 -15.38 0.62 -7.31
CA LEU A 67 -14.03 0.10 -7.58
C LEU A 67 -13.56 0.46 -9.00
N ASN A 68 -14.44 0.41 -10.00
CA ASN A 68 -14.12 0.85 -11.36
C ASN A 68 -13.83 2.36 -11.42
N SER A 69 -14.61 3.18 -10.70
CA SER A 69 -14.35 4.63 -10.59
C SER A 69 -13.00 4.91 -9.93
N LEU A 70 -12.70 4.22 -8.82
CA LEU A 70 -11.42 4.33 -8.12
C LEU A 70 -10.26 3.89 -9.01
N GLN A 71 -10.41 2.82 -9.79
CA GLN A 71 -9.40 2.40 -10.75
C GLN A 71 -9.15 3.47 -11.83
N GLY A 72 -10.19 4.13 -12.33
CA GLY A 72 -10.04 5.28 -13.24
C GLY A 72 -9.27 6.44 -12.59
N LYS A 73 -9.59 6.77 -11.34
CA LYS A 73 -8.89 7.82 -10.57
C LYS A 73 -7.42 7.46 -10.29
N MET A 74 -7.16 6.20 -9.95
CA MET A 74 -5.83 5.62 -9.77
C MET A 74 -4.99 5.81 -11.05
N LEU A 75 -5.51 5.39 -12.21
CA LEU A 75 -4.82 5.52 -13.50
C LEU A 75 -4.56 6.98 -13.91
N ASN A 76 -5.32 7.94 -13.38
CA ASN A 76 -4.99 9.33 -13.65
C ASN A 76 -3.64 9.70 -13.02
N TYR A 77 -3.23 9.15 -11.87
CA TYR A 77 -1.94 9.49 -11.24
C TYR A 77 -0.75 9.15 -12.13
N THR A 78 -0.83 8.05 -12.86
CA THR A 78 0.24 7.59 -13.76
C THR A 78 0.43 8.48 -14.99
N ARG A 79 -0.44 9.49 -15.18
CA ARG A 79 -0.29 10.50 -16.23
C ARG A 79 0.53 11.70 -15.80
N ASP A 80 0.81 11.83 -14.51
CA ASP A 80 1.61 12.93 -13.98
C ASP A 80 3.10 12.66 -14.24
N PRO A 81 3.87 13.66 -14.67
CA PRO A 81 5.32 13.54 -14.71
C PRO A 81 5.84 13.49 -13.27
N GLY A 82 6.60 12.46 -12.94
CA GLY A 82 7.18 12.32 -11.60
C GLY A 82 7.47 10.87 -11.23
N LEU A 83 8.55 10.67 -10.48
CA LEU A 83 8.96 9.36 -9.95
C LEU A 83 7.93 8.81 -8.94
N ASP A 84 7.14 9.70 -8.35
CA ASP A 84 6.11 9.46 -7.33
C ASP A 84 4.75 9.04 -7.91
N SER A 85 4.50 9.27 -9.21
CA SER A 85 3.20 9.06 -9.86
C SER A 85 2.65 7.64 -9.68
N MET A 86 3.50 6.62 -9.85
CA MET A 86 3.14 5.21 -9.67
C MET A 86 2.93 4.86 -8.20
N ALA A 87 3.77 5.37 -7.29
CA ALA A 87 3.62 5.16 -5.86
C ALA A 87 2.30 5.78 -5.34
N LYS A 88 1.97 7.00 -5.78
CA LYS A 88 0.68 7.67 -5.50
C LYS A 88 -0.50 6.89 -6.05
N SER A 89 -0.37 6.36 -7.27
CA SER A 89 -1.39 5.49 -7.88
C SER A 89 -1.67 4.27 -6.99
N ASN A 90 -0.64 3.51 -6.61
CA ASN A 90 -0.84 2.31 -5.78
C ASN A 90 -1.39 2.68 -4.40
N LEU A 91 -0.81 3.68 -3.73
CA LEU A 91 -1.23 4.07 -2.38
C LEU A 91 -2.67 4.60 -2.34
N PHE A 92 -3.11 5.29 -3.39
CA PHE A 92 -4.50 5.73 -3.50
C PHE A 92 -5.46 4.55 -3.44
N MET A 93 -5.17 3.48 -4.19
CA MET A 93 -6.03 2.31 -4.19
C MET A 93 -5.94 1.53 -2.87
N ILE A 94 -4.75 1.45 -2.25
CA ILE A 94 -4.56 0.86 -0.92
C ILE A 94 -5.42 1.60 0.12
N ASN A 95 -5.33 2.93 0.19
CA ASN A 95 -6.09 3.75 1.13
C ASN A 95 -7.61 3.55 0.98
N ASN A 96 -8.12 3.56 -0.25
CA ASN A 96 -9.56 3.42 -0.48
C ASN A 96 -10.06 1.98 -0.23
N THR A 97 -9.30 0.97 -0.63
CA THR A 97 -9.72 -0.44 -0.40
C THR A 97 -9.62 -0.83 1.06
N PHE A 98 -8.60 -0.38 1.78
CA PHE A 98 -8.51 -0.54 3.23
C PHE A 98 -9.69 0.12 3.94
N TYR A 99 -9.98 1.39 3.60
CA TYR A 99 -11.14 2.10 4.14
C TYR A 99 -12.45 1.32 3.93
N LEU A 100 -12.69 0.80 2.73
CA LEU A 100 -13.88 0.00 2.45
C LEU A 100 -13.92 -1.28 3.30
N LEU A 101 -12.79 -1.99 3.43
CA LEU A 101 -12.69 -3.19 4.26
C LEU A 101 -13.00 -2.88 5.73
N GLU A 102 -12.41 -1.84 6.30
CA GLU A 102 -12.68 -1.41 7.68
C GLU A 102 -14.16 -1.01 7.88
N GLN A 103 -14.72 -0.25 6.94
CA GLN A 103 -16.07 0.28 7.09
C GLN A 103 -17.16 -0.76 6.88
N LEU A 104 -16.98 -1.72 5.98
CA LEU A 104 -18.05 -2.61 5.52
C LEU A 104 -17.79 -4.10 5.81
N THR A 105 -16.61 -4.51 6.28
CA THR A 105 -16.39 -5.90 6.71
C THR A 105 -16.88 -6.11 8.13
N PRO A 106 -17.54 -7.25 8.44
CA PRO A 106 -17.87 -7.62 9.81
C PRO A 106 -16.61 -7.68 10.68
N THR A 107 -16.61 -6.96 11.79
CA THR A 107 -15.66 -7.20 12.88
C THR A 107 -15.98 -8.57 13.46
N SER A 108 -14.98 -9.30 13.97
CA SER A 108 -15.12 -10.65 14.56
C SER A 108 -16.07 -10.77 15.77
N GLY A 109 -16.84 -9.72 16.10
CA GLY A 109 -17.95 -9.78 17.04
C GLY A 109 -19.21 -10.31 16.36
N TYR A 110 -19.84 -11.30 16.99
CA TYR A 110 -21.14 -11.82 16.59
C TYR A 110 -22.17 -10.69 16.56
N TYR A 111 -22.61 -10.29 15.37
CA TYR A 111 -23.84 -9.51 15.24
C TYR A 111 -25.02 -10.45 15.46
N GLN A 112 -25.86 -10.17 16.46
CA GLN A 112 -27.13 -10.86 16.61
C GLN A 112 -28.08 -10.37 15.50
N PRO A 113 -28.73 -11.27 14.74
CA PRO A 113 -29.62 -10.90 13.63
C PRO A 113 -30.88 -10.11 14.04
N ASP A 114 -31.19 -10.05 15.35
CA ASP A 114 -32.45 -9.49 15.87
C ASP A 114 -32.31 -8.06 16.43
N ASP A 115 -31.11 -7.50 16.46
CA ASP A 115 -30.97 -6.06 16.70
C ASP A 115 -31.32 -5.35 15.40
N GLU A 116 -32.36 -4.50 15.43
CA GLU A 116 -32.68 -3.59 14.32
C GLU A 116 -31.38 -3.00 13.80
N ILE A 117 -31.00 -3.34 12.56
CA ILE A 117 -29.77 -2.86 11.97
C ILE A 117 -29.91 -1.35 11.85
N GLU A 118 -29.43 -0.62 12.86
CA GLU A 118 -29.12 0.80 12.73
C GLU A 118 -28.25 0.89 11.49
N GLY A 119 -28.78 1.47 10.40
CA GLY A 119 -28.13 1.44 9.09
C GLY A 119 -26.66 1.89 9.15
N ASP A 120 -26.35 2.77 10.11
CA ASP A 120 -25.01 3.27 10.41
C ASP A 120 -23.97 2.19 10.77
N LYS A 121 -24.39 1.01 11.23
CA LYS A 121 -23.53 -0.13 11.60
C LYS A 121 -23.52 -1.25 10.57
N PHE A 122 -24.22 -1.11 9.44
CA PHE A 122 -24.31 -2.19 8.44
C PHE A 122 -22.95 -2.66 7.94
N LYS A 123 -22.80 -3.98 7.86
CA LYS A 123 -21.65 -4.72 7.34
C LYS A 123 -22.10 -5.70 6.27
N ILE A 124 -21.29 -5.85 5.22
CA ILE A 124 -21.53 -6.83 4.15
C ILE A 124 -21.06 -8.20 4.65
N GLN A 125 -22.01 -9.05 5.00
CA GLN A 125 -21.76 -10.40 5.53
C GLN A 125 -21.23 -11.36 4.45
N ASN A 126 -21.59 -11.12 3.19
CA ASN A 126 -21.27 -12.02 2.09
C ASN A 126 -19.75 -12.02 1.79
N PRO A 127 -19.07 -13.19 1.77
CA PRO A 127 -17.62 -13.28 1.59
C PRO A 127 -17.06 -12.61 0.34
N TRP A 128 -17.86 -12.51 -0.74
CA TRP A 128 -17.42 -11.93 -2.01
C TRP A 128 -16.81 -10.53 -1.83
N PHE A 129 -17.31 -9.75 -0.87
CA PHE A 129 -16.84 -8.39 -0.63
C PHE A 129 -15.41 -8.38 -0.10
N LYS A 130 -15.18 -9.11 0.99
CA LYS A 130 -13.86 -9.23 1.62
C LYS A 130 -12.85 -9.84 0.65
N GLU A 131 -13.25 -10.88 -0.08
CA GLU A 131 -12.39 -11.53 -1.07
C GLU A 131 -12.02 -10.59 -2.23
N LYS A 132 -13.01 -9.91 -2.81
CA LYS A 132 -12.79 -9.04 -3.97
C LYS A 132 -11.97 -7.82 -3.60
N VAL A 133 -12.37 -7.09 -2.56
CA VAL A 133 -11.72 -5.84 -2.15
C VAL A 133 -10.35 -6.15 -1.53
N GLY A 134 -10.25 -7.21 -0.71
CA GLY A 134 -8.99 -7.70 -0.15
C GLY A 134 -7.98 -8.11 -1.21
N LYS A 135 -8.41 -8.81 -2.27
CA LYS A 135 -7.51 -9.15 -3.39
C LYS A 135 -6.96 -7.92 -4.11
N ILE A 136 -7.77 -6.88 -4.29
CA ILE A 136 -7.32 -5.63 -4.92
C ILE A 136 -6.32 -4.92 -4.00
N PHE A 137 -6.65 -4.82 -2.71
CA PHE A 137 -5.78 -4.24 -1.70
C PHE A 137 -4.40 -4.91 -1.67
N GLU A 138 -4.35 -6.24 -1.57
CA GLU A 138 -3.08 -6.99 -1.54
C GLU A 138 -2.30 -6.84 -2.85
N ASN A 139 -2.97 -6.87 -3.99
CA ASN A 139 -2.32 -6.66 -5.29
C ASN A 139 -1.66 -5.29 -5.40
N GLU A 140 -2.34 -4.22 -4.97
CA GLU A 140 -1.79 -2.86 -5.04
C GLU A 140 -0.73 -2.62 -3.97
N LYS A 141 -0.86 -3.24 -2.78
CA LYS A 141 0.19 -3.26 -1.75
C LYS A 141 1.46 -3.92 -2.26
N ASN A 142 1.37 -5.07 -2.91
CA ASN A 142 2.52 -5.75 -3.49
C ASN A 142 3.21 -4.91 -4.58
N LYS A 143 2.44 -4.24 -5.43
CA LYS A 143 3.01 -3.28 -6.41
C LYS A 143 3.70 -2.11 -5.71
N TYR A 144 3.11 -1.57 -4.65
CA TYR A 144 3.72 -0.50 -3.88
C TYR A 144 5.05 -0.93 -3.23
N LEU A 145 5.10 -2.12 -2.62
CA LEU A 145 6.33 -2.64 -2.00
C LEU A 145 7.46 -2.87 -3.02
N SER A 146 7.11 -3.13 -4.29
CA SER A 146 8.11 -3.31 -5.35
C SER A 146 8.96 -2.06 -5.63
N HIS A 147 8.48 -0.85 -5.28
CA HIS A 147 9.29 0.38 -5.37
C HIS A 147 10.52 0.35 -4.44
N TRP A 148 10.45 -0.42 -3.35
CA TRP A 148 11.53 -0.55 -2.36
C TRP A 148 12.51 -1.69 -2.69
N GLU A 149 12.12 -2.61 -3.58
CA GLU A 149 12.96 -3.76 -3.97
C GLU A 149 14.25 -3.35 -4.69
N ILE A 150 14.27 -2.18 -5.31
CA ILE A 150 15.46 -1.64 -5.96
C ILE A 150 16.64 -1.52 -4.97
N LEU A 151 16.39 -1.26 -3.69
CA LEU A 151 17.43 -1.19 -2.66
C LEU A 151 18.17 -2.53 -2.50
N ASN A 152 17.48 -3.65 -2.69
CA ASN A 152 18.06 -4.98 -2.55
C ASN A 152 19.15 -5.27 -3.59
N ARG A 153 19.22 -4.54 -4.71
CA ARG A 153 20.26 -4.72 -5.75
C ARG A 153 21.68 -4.47 -5.24
N HIS A 154 21.82 -3.67 -4.20
CA HIS A 154 23.10 -3.30 -3.59
C HIS A 154 23.49 -4.22 -2.42
N LEU A 155 22.55 -5.02 -1.94
CA LEU A 155 22.66 -5.81 -0.70
C LEU A 155 23.00 -7.28 -0.98
N THR A 156 23.57 -7.55 -2.15
CA THR A 156 24.10 -8.86 -2.51
C THR A 156 25.35 -9.13 -1.68
N GLN A 157 25.47 -10.36 -1.17
CA GLN A 157 26.73 -10.77 -0.53
C GLN A 157 27.85 -10.67 -1.55
N VAL A 158 28.94 -10.03 -1.15
CA VAL A 158 30.21 -10.11 -1.85
C VAL A 158 30.85 -11.44 -1.46
N ASP A 159 31.13 -12.30 -2.43
CA ASP A 159 31.72 -13.62 -2.19
C ASP A 159 33.08 -13.45 -1.49
N LYS A 160 33.49 -14.43 -0.68
CA LYS A 160 34.84 -14.47 -0.11
C LYS A 160 35.90 -14.48 -1.21
N HIS A 161 35.58 -15.02 -2.39
CA HIS A 161 36.46 -14.96 -3.56
C HIS A 161 36.59 -13.56 -4.17
N ASP A 162 35.58 -12.69 -3.99
CA ASP A 162 35.58 -11.31 -4.47
C ASP A 162 36.25 -10.32 -3.49
N LEU A 163 36.49 -10.76 -2.24
CA LEU A 163 37.23 -9.99 -1.22
C LEU A 163 38.65 -10.54 -1.10
N SER A 164 39.55 -9.99 -1.91
CA SER A 164 40.97 -10.29 -1.82
C SER A 164 41.64 -9.41 -0.78
N TYR A 165 42.57 -9.99 -0.02
CA TYR A 165 43.37 -9.28 0.98
C TYR A 165 44.85 -9.41 0.63
N GLN A 166 45.56 -8.29 0.63
CA GLN A 166 47.02 -8.26 0.68
C GLN A 166 47.49 -8.62 2.09
N ASN A 167 48.42 -9.57 2.18
CA ASN A 167 49.02 -10.06 3.43
C ASN A 167 47.99 -10.49 4.50
N ASN A 168 46.83 -11.00 4.09
CA ASN A 168 45.71 -11.39 4.97
C ASN A 168 45.19 -10.29 5.92
N GLN A 169 45.55 -9.02 5.70
CA GLN A 169 45.20 -7.92 6.62
C GLN A 169 44.62 -6.71 5.89
N VAL A 170 45.07 -6.42 4.67
CA VAL A 170 44.69 -5.20 3.93
C VAL A 170 43.79 -5.55 2.76
N LEU A 171 42.58 -5.01 2.72
CA LEU A 171 41.67 -5.21 1.60
C LEU A 171 42.30 -4.68 0.30
N THR A 172 42.20 -5.43 -0.80
CA THR A 172 42.67 -4.94 -2.10
C THR A 172 41.88 -3.73 -2.56
N LEU A 173 42.49 -2.95 -3.46
CA LEU A 173 41.85 -1.77 -4.04
C LEU A 173 40.54 -2.11 -4.76
N GLU A 174 40.49 -3.25 -5.44
CA GLU A 174 39.32 -3.73 -6.19
C GLU A 174 38.16 -4.06 -5.24
N SER A 175 38.41 -4.89 -4.23
CA SER A 175 37.41 -5.23 -3.22
C SER A 175 36.95 -3.99 -2.43
N GLY A 176 37.85 -3.04 -2.17
CA GLY A 176 37.49 -1.76 -1.56
C GLY A 176 36.60 -0.89 -2.45
N ARG A 177 36.85 -0.85 -3.77
CA ARG A 177 35.98 -0.14 -4.74
C ARG A 177 34.60 -0.79 -4.83
N LEU A 178 34.53 -2.11 -4.78
CA LEU A 178 33.26 -2.84 -4.78
C LEU A 178 32.39 -2.48 -3.58
N LEU A 179 32.95 -2.51 -2.35
CA LEU A 179 32.20 -2.13 -1.15
C LEU A 179 31.73 -0.68 -1.18
N LYS A 180 32.59 0.25 -1.63
CA LYS A 180 32.20 1.66 -1.84
C LYS A 180 31.02 1.78 -2.80
N SER A 181 31.08 1.07 -3.93
CA SER A 181 30.00 1.08 -4.94
C SER A 181 28.68 0.57 -4.35
N ARG A 182 28.69 -0.52 -3.58
CA ARG A 182 27.47 -1.07 -2.95
C ARG A 182 26.87 -0.11 -1.92
N PHE A 183 27.68 0.44 -1.00
CA PHE A 183 27.19 1.40 -0.02
C PHE A 183 26.69 2.68 -0.70
N SER A 184 27.45 3.27 -1.61
CA SER A 184 27.03 4.47 -2.34
C SER A 184 25.77 4.26 -3.15
N GLY A 185 25.64 3.14 -3.87
CA GLY A 185 24.45 2.83 -4.65
C GLY A 185 23.20 2.66 -3.77
N PHE A 186 23.33 1.96 -2.63
CA PHE A 186 22.23 1.85 -1.67
C PHE A 186 21.79 3.22 -1.15
N ILE A 187 22.76 4.04 -0.76
CA ILE A 187 22.53 5.37 -0.22
C ILE A 187 21.83 6.27 -1.25
N GLU A 188 22.32 6.28 -2.49
CA GLU A 188 21.75 7.07 -3.58
C GLU A 188 20.30 6.68 -3.86
N ASP A 189 20.01 5.38 -3.99
CA ASP A 189 18.64 4.93 -4.22
C ASP A 189 17.72 5.23 -3.05
N PHE A 190 18.21 5.05 -1.82
CA PHE A 190 17.43 5.36 -0.63
C PHE A 190 17.10 6.86 -0.56
N GLU A 191 18.08 7.73 -0.81
CA GLU A 191 17.88 9.19 -0.83
C GLU A 191 17.00 9.66 -1.98
N ASN A 192 16.89 8.89 -3.07
CA ASN A 192 15.95 9.17 -4.16
C ASN A 192 14.51 8.74 -3.83
N ILE A 193 14.34 7.59 -3.20
CA ILE A 193 13.02 6.98 -2.97
C ILE A 193 12.39 7.51 -1.68
N TYR A 194 13.14 7.62 -0.59
CA TYR A 194 12.60 7.98 0.71
C TYR A 194 11.81 9.31 0.71
N PRO A 195 12.32 10.42 0.14
CA PRO A 195 11.58 11.69 0.12
C PRO A 195 10.24 11.59 -0.63
N VAL A 196 10.25 10.89 -1.78
CA VAL A 196 9.05 10.65 -2.59
C VAL A 196 7.96 9.96 -1.79
N HIS A 197 8.32 8.92 -1.03
CA HIS A 197 7.37 8.16 -0.23
C HIS A 197 6.96 8.86 1.07
N LYS A 198 7.81 9.75 1.60
CA LYS A 198 7.52 10.54 2.80
C LYS A 198 6.40 11.56 2.58
N GLU A 199 6.26 12.09 1.38
CA GLU A 199 5.20 13.05 1.00
C GLU A 199 3.82 12.40 0.84
N LEU A 200 3.72 11.07 0.89
CA LEU A 200 2.47 10.36 0.71
C LEU A 200 1.65 10.33 2.01
N THR A 201 0.31 10.31 1.90
CA THR A 201 -0.56 10.36 3.08
C THR A 201 -1.28 9.03 3.34
N VAL A 202 -1.19 8.56 4.58
CA VAL A 202 -1.96 7.44 5.13
C VAL A 202 -2.56 7.91 6.46
N ILE A 203 -3.87 8.16 6.46
CA ILE A 203 -4.59 8.73 7.62
C ILE A 203 -4.85 7.65 8.68
N ASP A 204 -5.17 6.43 8.25
CA ASP A 204 -5.48 5.34 9.16
C ASP A 204 -4.21 4.81 9.84
N PRO A 205 -4.14 4.80 11.19
CA PRO A 205 -2.94 4.38 11.91
C PRO A 205 -2.62 2.90 11.74
N ASN A 206 -3.62 2.02 11.67
CA ASN A 206 -3.39 0.59 11.50
C ASN A 206 -2.80 0.28 10.11
N LEU A 207 -3.32 0.96 9.08
CA LEU A 207 -2.76 0.88 7.74
C LEU A 207 -1.33 1.44 7.69
N ARG A 208 -1.09 2.57 8.37
CA ARG A 208 0.23 3.20 8.45
C ARG A 208 1.26 2.24 9.06
N ASP A 209 0.97 1.70 10.24
CA ASP A 209 1.86 0.80 10.97
C ASP A 209 2.14 -0.47 10.15
N MET A 210 1.10 -1.01 9.50
CA MET A 210 1.24 -2.17 8.61
C MET A 210 2.16 -1.85 7.42
N LEU A 211 1.96 -0.73 6.73
CA LEU A 211 2.80 -0.35 5.58
C LEU A 211 4.25 -0.05 5.99
N GLN A 212 4.47 0.61 7.13
CA GLN A 212 5.83 0.85 7.65
C GLN A 212 6.55 -0.46 7.94
N ARG A 213 5.88 -1.40 8.62
CA ARG A 213 6.41 -2.75 8.87
C ARG A 213 6.70 -3.51 7.57
N ASP A 214 5.76 -3.49 6.63
CA ASP A 214 5.90 -4.21 5.37
C ASP A 214 7.05 -3.63 4.53
N VAL A 215 7.22 -2.30 4.48
CA VAL A 215 8.39 -1.65 3.84
C VAL A 215 9.70 -2.06 4.51
N LYS A 216 9.78 -2.04 5.85
CA LYS A 216 10.97 -2.52 6.58
C LYS A 216 11.30 -3.96 6.19
N SER A 217 10.29 -4.82 6.07
CA SER A 217 10.47 -6.24 5.75
C SER A 217 11.11 -6.50 4.37
N VAL A 218 10.95 -5.57 3.41
CA VAL A 218 11.49 -5.71 2.05
C VAL A 218 13.01 -5.77 2.02
N PHE A 219 13.69 -4.92 2.79
CA PHE A 219 15.15 -4.76 2.64
C PHE A 219 15.93 -4.61 3.95
N VAL A 220 15.31 -4.15 5.04
CA VAL A 220 16.04 -3.82 6.29
C VAL A 220 16.78 -5.04 6.87
N PRO A 221 16.19 -6.26 6.96
CA PRO A 221 16.92 -7.42 7.45
C PRO A 221 18.16 -7.75 6.59
N ARG A 222 18.09 -7.53 5.28
CA ARG A 222 19.20 -7.75 4.35
C ARG A 222 20.26 -6.67 4.51
N TYR A 223 19.83 -5.42 4.67
CA TYR A 223 20.71 -4.29 4.90
C TYR A 223 21.46 -4.42 6.24
N GLY A 224 20.77 -4.84 7.30
CA GLY A 224 21.36 -5.09 8.61
C GLY A 224 22.51 -6.09 8.53
N ARG A 225 22.30 -7.24 7.88
CA ARG A 225 23.36 -8.24 7.67
C ARG A 225 24.51 -7.72 6.80
N PHE A 226 24.21 -6.97 5.74
CA PHE A 226 25.21 -6.37 4.88
C PHE A 226 26.07 -5.35 5.66
N TYR A 227 25.41 -4.44 6.36
CA TYR A 227 26.04 -3.39 7.16
C TYR A 227 26.90 -4.00 8.27
N GLU A 228 26.38 -4.94 9.05
CA GLU A 228 27.13 -5.57 10.14
C GLU A 228 28.41 -6.26 9.66
N LYS A 229 28.33 -6.94 8.51
CA LYS A 229 29.47 -7.66 7.92
C LYS A 229 30.53 -6.70 7.37
N TYR A 230 30.12 -5.70 6.59
CA TYR A 230 31.04 -4.89 5.80
C TYR A 230 31.47 -3.58 6.46
N SER A 231 30.73 -3.07 7.45
CA SER A 231 31.13 -1.87 8.23
C SER A 231 32.41 -2.09 9.05
N LYS A 232 32.69 -3.33 9.45
CA LYS A 232 33.89 -3.74 10.20
C LYS A 232 35.15 -3.80 9.32
N ILE A 233 35.01 -3.72 8.00
CA ILE A 233 36.11 -3.81 7.04
C ILE A 233 36.53 -2.40 6.64
N HIS A 234 37.82 -2.08 6.77
CA HIS A 234 38.34 -0.75 6.47
C HIS A 234 38.52 -0.53 4.95
N PHE A 235 37.42 -0.37 4.20
CA PHE A 235 37.43 -0.26 2.74
C PHE A 235 37.70 1.16 2.21
N SER A 236 37.63 2.17 3.07
CA SER A 236 37.99 3.56 2.78
C SER A 236 38.96 4.07 3.83
N LYS A 237 40.04 4.76 3.45
CA LYS A 237 40.99 5.31 4.42
C LYS A 237 40.54 6.64 5.03
N LYS A 238 39.84 7.47 4.23
CA LYS A 238 39.51 8.86 4.60
C LYS A 238 38.02 9.10 4.81
N ASN A 239 37.17 8.33 4.16
CA ASN A 239 35.74 8.65 4.06
C ASN A 239 34.86 7.50 4.56
N MET A 240 35.28 6.71 5.56
CA MET A 240 34.46 5.58 6.05
C MET A 240 33.06 6.03 6.47
N ASP A 241 32.98 7.10 7.27
CA ASP A 241 31.72 7.61 7.83
C ASP A 241 30.73 8.01 6.73
N GLN A 242 31.21 8.51 5.59
CA GLN A 242 30.36 8.85 4.45
C GLN A 242 29.57 7.66 3.90
N TYR A 243 30.20 6.48 3.84
CA TYR A 243 29.57 5.25 3.34
C TYR A 243 28.74 4.55 4.42
N LEU A 244 29.00 4.83 5.70
CA LEU A 244 28.32 4.23 6.84
C LEU A 244 27.26 5.15 7.48
N ARG A 245 26.98 6.31 6.86
CA ARG A 245 26.12 7.38 7.40
C ARG A 245 24.68 6.99 7.71
N TYR A 246 24.18 5.90 7.14
CA TYR A 246 22.85 5.36 7.40
C TYR A 246 22.94 3.99 8.09
N PRO A 247 23.16 3.91 9.41
CA PRO A 247 23.04 2.63 10.09
C PRO A 247 21.61 2.07 9.97
N PRO A 248 21.42 0.73 10.06
CA PRO A 248 20.08 0.12 9.94
C PRO A 248 19.04 0.71 10.90
N SER A 249 19.44 1.06 12.13
CA SER A 249 18.56 1.70 13.11
C SER A 249 18.03 3.05 12.63
N LEU A 250 18.88 3.88 12.02
CA LEU A 250 18.47 5.18 11.46
C LEU A 250 17.52 4.98 10.28
N ILE A 251 17.76 3.98 9.42
CA ILE A 251 16.83 3.66 8.33
C ILE A 251 15.46 3.26 8.88
N GLU A 252 15.40 2.44 9.93
CA GLU A 252 14.14 2.06 10.57
C GLU A 252 13.40 3.27 11.14
N GLU A 253 14.10 4.15 11.86
CA GLU A 253 13.55 5.40 12.39
C GLU A 253 13.03 6.31 11.27
N MET A 254 13.75 6.41 10.16
CA MET A 254 13.30 7.16 8.99
C MET A 254 12.02 6.56 8.39
N ILE A 255 11.93 5.23 8.26
CA ILE A 255 10.72 4.57 7.76
C ILE A 255 9.52 4.82 8.70
N ASP A 256 9.73 4.92 10.01
CA ASP A 256 8.67 5.25 10.97
C ASP A 256 8.12 6.67 10.80
N GLN A 257 8.84 7.56 10.11
CA GLN A 257 8.37 8.89 9.74
C GLN A 257 7.54 8.92 8.45
N LEU A 258 7.42 7.80 7.72
CA LEU A 258 6.60 7.76 6.51
C LEU A 258 5.12 7.94 6.86
N TYR A 259 4.42 8.71 6.02
CA TYR A 259 2.98 8.93 6.07
C TYR A 259 2.45 9.70 7.30
N VAL A 260 3.35 10.23 8.14
CA VAL A 260 2.98 10.95 9.38
C VAL A 260 2.60 12.41 9.11
N GLN A 261 3.11 13.03 8.04
CA GLN A 261 2.81 14.43 7.73
C GLN A 261 1.40 14.60 7.15
N GLN A 262 0.64 15.50 7.78
CA GLN A 262 -0.62 16.08 7.30
C GLN A 262 -0.47 17.61 7.25
#